data_AF-A0A354HDY3-F1
#
_entry.id   AF-A0A354HDY3-F1
#
_cell.length_a   1.000
_cell.length_b   1.000
_cell.length_c   1.000
_cell.angle_alpha   90.00
_cell.angle_beta   90.00
_cell.angle_gamma   90.00
#
_symmetry.space_group_name_H-M   'P 1'
#
loop_
_entity.id
_entity.type
_entity.pdbx_description
1 polymer ?
#
loop_
_entity_poly.entity_id
_entity_poly.type
_entity_poly.pdbx_seq_one_letter_code
_entity_poly.pdbx_strand_id
1 'polypeptide(L)'
;MANQKTAKKQGRGIKEVIRKSLVSLKRSPQSIPMVFLIVGFLIFSLNLSSIANTTARINGANMGQCEFVAMLFSILAFVVFLRTFPKRKPANKIMLGLLFGMLALLIFVDYVYITRIVTALTRADNPIVVDAQSTFITTAQTVVTLHIVFVCITVVLLALLPVYSKLIRKINTSIEVEGNENMDVIDVSDDED
;
A
#
# COMPACT_ATOMS: atom_id res chain seq x y z
N MET A 1 20.63 -18.65 -39.38
CA MET A 1 20.79 -18.37 -37.94
C MET A 1 20.00 -17.11 -37.54
N ALA A 2 18.67 -17.17 -37.48
CA ALA A 2 17.82 -15.97 -37.31
C ALA A 2 16.79 -16.11 -36.18
N ASN A 3 17.19 -16.56 -34.98
CA ASN A 3 16.24 -16.77 -33.88
C ASN A 3 16.73 -16.31 -32.48
N GLN A 4 17.74 -15.44 -32.39
CA GLN A 4 18.25 -14.91 -31.11
C GLN A 4 17.96 -13.42 -30.84
N LYS A 5 17.44 -12.66 -31.82
CA LYS A 5 17.25 -11.20 -31.68
C LYS A 5 15.91 -10.79 -31.04
N THR A 6 14.90 -11.65 -31.03
CA THR A 6 13.56 -11.35 -30.50
C THR A 6 13.47 -11.45 -28.97
N ALA A 7 14.23 -12.36 -28.34
CA ALA A 7 14.24 -12.50 -26.88
C ALA A 7 14.88 -11.31 -26.12
N LYS A 8 15.86 -10.61 -26.73
CA LYS A 8 16.56 -9.48 -26.10
C LYS A 8 15.75 -8.18 -26.05
N LYS A 9 14.72 -8.01 -26.90
CA LYS A 9 13.93 -6.77 -27.00
C LYS A 9 12.87 -6.66 -25.90
N GLN A 10 12.28 -7.78 -25.49
CA GLN A 10 11.23 -7.84 -24.45
C GLN A 10 11.77 -7.53 -23.04
N GLY A 11 13.01 -7.94 -22.74
CA GLY A 11 13.69 -7.62 -21.49
C GLY A 11 14.09 -6.15 -21.33
N ARG A 12 14.17 -5.37 -22.42
CA ARG A 12 14.50 -3.93 -22.38
C ARG A 12 13.34 -3.09 -21.84
N GLY A 13 12.09 -3.40 -22.24
CA GLY A 13 10.90 -2.67 -21.80
C GLY A 13 10.58 -2.88 -20.31
N ILE A 14 10.62 -4.12 -19.82
CA ILE A 14 10.37 -4.43 -18.40
C ILE A 14 11.47 -3.83 -17.51
N LYS A 15 12.75 -3.94 -17.90
CA LYS A 15 13.86 -3.30 -17.18
C LYS A 15 13.71 -1.78 -17.12
N GLU A 16 13.20 -1.17 -18.18
CA GLU A 16 12.92 0.26 -18.20
C GLU A 16 11.76 0.67 -17.28
N VAL A 17 10.70 -0.14 -17.19
CA VAL A 17 9.58 0.10 -16.25
C VAL A 17 10.03 -0.05 -14.80
N ILE A 18 10.82 -1.08 -14.48
CA ILE A 18 11.38 -1.28 -13.14
C ILE A 18 12.31 -0.12 -12.77
N ARG A 19 13.16 0.32 -13.70
CA ARG A 19 14.02 1.49 -13.52
C ARG A 19 13.21 2.76 -13.31
N LYS A 20 12.19 3.04 -14.14
CA LYS A 20 11.30 4.21 -13.97
C LYS A 20 10.58 4.16 -12.62
N SER A 21 10.16 2.98 -12.19
CA SER A 21 9.54 2.77 -10.87
C SER A 21 10.53 3.01 -9.73
N LEU A 22 11.77 2.51 -9.83
CA LEU A 22 12.85 2.79 -8.86
C LEU A 22 13.21 4.28 -8.80
N VAL A 23 13.29 4.95 -9.96
CA VAL A 23 13.58 6.39 -10.04
C VAL A 23 12.42 7.22 -9.45
N SER A 24 11.18 6.81 -9.70
CA SER A 24 9.98 7.41 -9.08
C SER A 24 10.01 7.22 -7.56
N LEU A 25 10.31 6.01 -7.10
CA LEU A 25 10.43 5.67 -5.67
C LEU A 25 11.54 6.46 -4.97
N LYS A 26 12.67 6.68 -5.66
CA LYS A 26 13.78 7.52 -5.19
C LYS A 26 13.36 8.99 -5.06
N ARG A 27 12.51 9.49 -5.97
CA ARG A 27 11.99 10.86 -5.94
C ARG A 27 10.91 11.06 -4.88
N SER A 28 10.12 10.04 -4.55
CA SER A 28 9.05 10.10 -3.54
C SER A 28 9.03 8.85 -2.64
N PRO A 29 9.93 8.76 -1.64
CA PRO A 29 10.01 7.62 -0.72
C PRO A 29 8.70 7.36 0.05
N GLN A 30 7.87 8.39 0.25
CA GLN A 30 6.54 8.29 0.84
C GLN A 30 5.53 7.49 -0.01
N SER A 31 5.80 7.22 -1.29
CA SER A 31 4.89 6.41 -2.11
C SER A 31 4.81 4.96 -1.64
N ILE A 32 5.83 4.44 -0.93
CA ILE A 32 5.80 3.07 -0.38
C ILE A 32 4.68 2.92 0.66
N PRO A 33 4.67 3.68 1.78
CA PRO A 33 3.59 3.57 2.77
C PRO A 33 2.22 3.89 2.17
N MET A 34 2.14 4.79 1.18
CA MET A 34 0.89 5.08 0.47
C MET A 34 0.32 3.83 -0.24
N VAL A 35 1.16 3.06 -0.93
CA VAL A 35 0.72 1.84 -1.62
C VAL A 35 0.23 0.80 -0.62
N PHE A 36 0.92 0.60 0.50
CA PHE A 36 0.47 -0.33 1.55
C PHE A 36 -0.87 0.09 2.14
N LEU A 37 -1.08 1.39 2.39
CA LEU A 37 -2.35 1.91 2.87
C LEU A 37 -3.48 1.67 1.85
N ILE A 38 -3.24 1.93 0.56
CA ILE A 38 -4.22 1.70 -0.51
C ILE A 38 -4.55 0.22 -0.65
N VAL A 39 -3.53 -0.65 -0.68
CA VAL A 39 -3.73 -2.10 -0.83
C VAL A 39 -4.49 -2.67 0.36
N GLY A 40 -4.12 -2.26 1.59
CA GLY A 40 -4.86 -2.62 2.81
C GLY A 40 -6.33 -2.19 2.71
N PHE A 41 -6.57 -0.93 2.36
CA PHE A 41 -7.92 -0.39 2.17
C PHE A 41 -8.72 -1.16 1.11
N LEU A 42 -8.12 -1.49 -0.04
CA LEU A 42 -8.80 -2.24 -1.09
C LEU A 42 -9.16 -3.67 -0.65
N ILE A 43 -8.24 -4.37 0.03
CA ILE A 43 -8.50 -5.71 0.56
C ILE A 43 -9.68 -5.66 1.54
N PHE A 44 -9.72 -4.66 2.43
CA PHE A 44 -10.82 -4.46 3.36
C PHE A 44 -12.12 -4.11 2.63
N SER A 45 -12.10 -3.11 1.74
CA SER A 45 -13.27 -2.62 1.02
C SER A 45 -13.90 -3.65 0.09
N LEU A 46 -13.11 -4.49 -0.57
CA LEU A 46 -13.61 -5.52 -1.49
C LEU A 46 -14.27 -6.69 -0.74
N ASN A 47 -14.01 -6.84 0.56
CA ASN A 47 -14.53 -7.91 1.40
C ASN A 47 -15.57 -7.42 2.42
N LEU A 48 -16.11 -6.22 2.22
CA LEU A 48 -17.12 -5.64 3.11
C LEU A 48 -18.36 -6.53 3.26
N SER A 49 -18.80 -7.19 2.20
CA SER A 49 -19.95 -8.10 2.28
C SER A 49 -19.72 -9.23 3.29
N SER A 50 -18.51 -9.79 3.34
CA SER A 50 -18.15 -10.84 4.31
C SER A 50 -18.08 -10.28 5.74
N ILE A 51 -17.59 -9.07 5.91
CA ILE A 51 -17.52 -8.37 7.21
C ILE A 51 -18.93 -8.03 7.69
N ALA A 52 -19.77 -7.41 6.87
CA ALA A 52 -21.15 -7.07 7.19
C ALA A 52 -22.00 -8.30 7.53
N ASN A 53 -21.87 -9.40 6.77
CA ASN A 53 -22.54 -10.67 7.08
C ASN A 53 -22.07 -11.25 8.44
N THR A 54 -20.79 -11.10 8.76
CA THR A 54 -20.23 -11.49 10.06
C THR A 54 -20.83 -10.64 11.18
N THR A 55 -20.87 -9.32 11.01
CA THR A 55 -21.50 -8.39 11.94
C THR A 55 -22.97 -8.74 12.16
N ALA A 56 -23.73 -8.99 11.10
CA ALA A 56 -25.15 -9.35 11.19
C ALA A 56 -25.38 -10.70 11.89
N ARG A 57 -24.51 -11.69 11.66
CA ARG A 57 -24.62 -13.03 12.24
C ARG A 57 -24.23 -13.05 13.72
N ILE A 58 -23.13 -12.39 14.08
CA ILE A 58 -22.63 -12.36 15.45
C ILE A 58 -23.47 -11.40 16.30
N ASN A 59 -23.86 -10.27 15.70
CA ASN A 59 -24.59 -9.18 16.34
C ASN A 59 -23.96 -8.75 17.69
N GLY A 60 -22.62 -8.66 17.70
CA GLY A 60 -21.87 -8.28 18.89
C GLY A 60 -21.98 -6.78 19.17
N ALA A 61 -21.89 -6.41 20.44
CA ALA A 61 -21.92 -5.02 20.86
C ALA A 61 -20.89 -4.18 20.09
N ASN A 62 -21.34 -3.08 19.49
CA ASN A 62 -20.55 -2.10 18.74
C ASN A 62 -19.81 -2.65 17.50
N MET A 63 -20.10 -3.86 17.02
CA MET A 63 -19.42 -4.41 15.83
C MET A 63 -19.67 -3.56 14.57
N GLY A 64 -20.92 -3.17 14.33
CA GLY A 64 -21.24 -2.29 13.20
C GLY A 64 -20.62 -0.88 13.31
N GLN A 65 -20.46 -0.37 14.53
CA GLN A 65 -19.74 0.89 14.77
C GLN A 65 -18.25 0.72 14.46
N CYS A 66 -17.64 -0.41 14.84
CA CYS A 66 -16.25 -0.69 14.51
C CYS A 66 -16.02 -0.72 13.00
N GLU A 67 -16.90 -1.40 12.25
CA GLU A 67 -16.84 -1.44 10.79
C GLU A 67 -16.98 -0.05 10.16
N PHE A 68 -17.95 0.75 10.62
CA PHE A 68 -18.15 2.11 10.16
C PHE A 68 -16.93 3.01 10.43
N VAL A 69 -16.39 2.96 11.65
CA VAL A 69 -15.21 3.75 12.04
C VAL A 69 -13.99 3.28 11.25
N ALA A 70 -13.79 1.98 11.06
CA ALA A 70 -12.68 1.45 10.27
C ALA A 70 -12.72 1.97 8.83
N MET A 71 -13.89 1.91 8.18
CA MET A 71 -14.03 2.42 6.81
C MET A 71 -13.78 3.93 6.72
N LEU A 72 -14.40 4.70 7.63
CA LEU A 72 -14.27 6.15 7.67
C LEU A 72 -12.82 6.56 7.86
N PHE A 73 -12.14 5.98 8.86
CA PHE A 73 -10.76 6.32 9.15
C PHE A 73 -9.80 5.83 8.06
N SER A 74 -10.10 4.74 7.33
CA SER A 74 -9.26 4.31 6.20
C SER A 74 -9.28 5.32 5.05
N ILE A 75 -10.45 5.88 4.72
CA ILE A 75 -10.55 6.93 3.68
C ILE A 75 -9.90 8.23 4.16
N LEU A 76 -10.21 8.67 5.39
CA LEU A 76 -9.62 9.90 5.91
C LEU A 76 -8.11 9.77 6.09
N ALA A 77 -7.58 8.60 6.50
CA ALA A 77 -6.14 8.39 6.65
C ALA A 77 -5.44 8.57 5.30
N PHE A 78 -6.06 8.12 4.20
CA PHE A 78 -5.55 8.37 2.86
C PHE A 78 -5.54 9.86 2.49
N VAL A 79 -6.62 10.60 2.78
CA VAL A 79 -6.69 12.05 2.51
C VAL A 79 -5.66 12.82 3.37
N VAL A 80 -5.54 12.46 4.65
CA VAL A 80 -4.56 13.02 5.59
C VAL A 80 -3.15 12.69 5.15
N PHE A 81 -2.90 11.50 4.61
CA PHE A 81 -1.61 11.11 4.04
C PHE A 81 -1.21 12.06 2.89
N LEU A 82 -2.11 12.26 1.92
CA LEU A 82 -1.85 13.15 0.77
C LEU A 82 -1.57 14.58 1.22
N ARG A 83 -2.25 15.04 2.27
CA ARG A 83 -2.04 16.38 2.84
C ARG A 83 -0.81 16.48 3.74
N THR A 84 -0.35 15.36 4.32
CA THR A 84 0.88 15.29 5.13
C THR A 84 2.12 15.46 4.26
N PHE A 85 2.10 14.91 3.05
CA PHE A 85 3.21 14.96 2.09
C PHE A 85 2.86 15.76 0.81
N PRO A 86 2.67 17.08 0.90
CA PRO A 86 2.35 17.92 -0.25
C PRO A 86 3.48 17.89 -1.29
N LYS A 87 3.13 17.91 -2.58
CA LYS A 87 4.12 17.95 -3.67
C LYS A 87 5.02 19.18 -3.49
N ARG A 88 6.35 18.95 -3.46
CA ARG A 88 7.41 19.98 -3.44
C ARG A 88 7.53 20.79 -2.12
N LYS A 89 6.94 20.34 -1.01
CA LYS A 89 7.08 20.96 0.32
C LYS A 89 7.52 19.93 1.37
N PRO A 90 8.20 20.34 2.45
CA PRO A 90 8.50 19.43 3.56
C PRO A 90 7.20 18.95 4.23
N ALA A 91 7.26 17.77 4.85
CA ALA A 91 6.10 17.16 5.48
C ALA A 91 5.53 18.05 6.61
N ASN A 92 4.20 18.17 6.66
CA ASN A 92 3.54 18.91 7.73
C ASN A 92 3.51 18.05 9.00
N LYS A 93 4.26 18.47 10.02
CA LYS A 93 4.40 17.74 11.30
C LYS A 93 3.07 17.54 12.02
N ILE A 94 2.15 18.52 11.94
CA ILE A 94 0.83 18.43 12.59
C ILE A 94 -0.01 17.36 11.91
N MET A 95 -0.06 17.39 10.57
CA MET A 95 -0.80 16.40 9.79
C MET A 95 -0.18 14.99 9.91
N LEU A 96 1.14 14.91 10.08
CA LEU A 96 1.82 13.64 10.35
C LEU A 96 1.42 13.07 11.72
N GLY A 97 1.36 13.89 12.76
CA GLY A 97 0.84 13.48 14.07
C GLY A 97 -0.60 13.00 13.99
N LEU A 98 -1.45 13.73 13.26
CA LEU A 98 -2.83 13.32 12.99
C LEU A 98 -2.90 11.97 12.26
N LEU A 99 -2.06 11.76 11.24
CA LEU A 99 -1.98 10.50 10.50
C LEU A 99 -1.65 9.33 11.45
N PHE A 100 -0.64 9.47 12.30
CA PHE A 100 -0.31 8.44 13.28
C PHE A 100 -1.47 8.17 14.25
N GLY A 101 -2.15 9.22 14.74
CA GLY A 101 -3.34 9.07 15.57
C GLY A 101 -4.47 8.30 14.88
N MET A 102 -4.70 8.58 13.60
CA MET A 102 -5.71 7.89 12.79
C MET A 102 -5.36 6.43 12.53
N LEU A 103 -4.09 6.13 12.22
CA LEU A 103 -3.63 4.75 12.03
C LEU A 103 -3.68 3.95 13.34
N ALA A 104 -3.37 4.58 14.47
CA ALA A 104 -3.51 3.95 15.79
C ALA A 104 -4.97 3.63 16.12
N LEU A 105 -5.90 4.56 15.82
CA LEU A 105 -7.32 4.32 16.01
C LEU A 105 -7.84 3.19 15.09
N LEU A 106 -7.38 3.12 13.83
CA LEU A 106 -7.72 2.01 12.92
C LEU A 106 -7.32 0.67 13.51
N ILE A 107 -6.06 0.54 13.95
CA ILE A 107 -5.55 -0.69 14.57
C ILE A 107 -6.38 -1.05 15.80
N PHE A 108 -6.72 -0.06 16.64
CA PHE A 108 -7.52 -0.28 17.84
C PHE A 108 -8.92 -0.82 17.50
N VAL A 109 -9.61 -0.20 16.54
CA VAL A 109 -10.97 -0.59 16.15
C VAL A 109 -11.00 -1.97 15.50
N ASP A 110 -10.06 -2.27 14.60
CA ASP A 110 -9.94 -3.59 13.98
C ASP A 110 -9.60 -4.67 15.02
N TYR A 111 -8.73 -4.35 15.98
CA TYR A 111 -8.40 -5.27 17.07
C TYR A 111 -9.63 -5.58 17.92
N VAL A 112 -10.38 -4.56 18.32
CA VAL A 112 -11.65 -4.75 19.03
C VAL A 112 -12.60 -5.63 18.20
N TYR A 113 -12.73 -5.39 16.90
CA TYR A 113 -13.56 -6.21 16.02
C TYR A 113 -13.16 -7.69 16.02
N ILE A 114 -11.86 -8.00 15.89
CA ILE A 114 -11.36 -9.38 15.96
C ILE A 114 -11.65 -10.02 17.32
N THR A 115 -11.41 -9.31 18.42
CA THR A 115 -11.68 -9.87 19.76
C THR A 115 -13.15 -10.21 19.95
N ARG A 116 -14.08 -9.46 19.33
CA ARG A 116 -15.51 -9.76 19.33
C ARG A 116 -15.84 -11.00 18.51
N ILE A 117 -15.21 -11.19 17.34
CA ILE A 117 -15.34 -12.42 16.58
C ILE A 117 -14.89 -13.62 17.43
N VAL A 118 -13.68 -13.54 18.00
CA VAL A 118 -13.12 -14.65 18.82
C VAL A 118 -14.03 -14.96 20.00
N THR A 119 -14.49 -13.94 20.73
CA THR A 119 -15.40 -14.12 21.88
C THR A 119 -16.72 -14.80 21.47
N ALA A 120 -17.25 -14.47 20.28
CA ALA A 120 -18.48 -15.08 19.79
C ALA A 120 -18.30 -16.54 19.33
N LEU A 121 -17.09 -16.90 18.88
CA LEU A 121 -16.73 -18.26 18.50
C LEU A 121 -16.43 -19.15 19.73
N THR A 122 -15.89 -18.58 20.81
CA THR A 122 -15.43 -19.33 21.99
C THR A 122 -16.34 -19.25 23.21
N ARG A 123 -17.47 -18.54 23.13
CA ARG A 123 -18.44 -18.44 24.24
C ARG A 123 -18.96 -19.82 24.65
N ALA A 124 -19.06 -20.05 25.96
CA ALA A 124 -19.57 -21.30 26.53
C ALA A 124 -21.06 -21.51 26.23
N ASP A 125 -21.84 -20.41 26.23
CA ASP A 125 -23.26 -20.44 25.92
C ASP A 125 -23.47 -20.23 24.40
N ASN A 126 -23.85 -21.29 23.69
CA ASN A 126 -24.15 -21.29 22.25
C ASN A 126 -23.03 -20.71 21.37
N PRO A 127 -21.87 -21.40 21.28
CA PRO A 127 -20.80 -21.01 20.37
C PRO A 127 -21.31 -20.97 18.93
N ILE A 128 -20.89 -19.95 18.17
CA ILE A 128 -21.18 -19.92 16.74
C ILE A 128 -20.25 -20.94 16.08
N VAL A 129 -20.81 -22.07 15.66
CA VAL A 129 -20.07 -23.08 14.91
C VAL A 129 -19.90 -22.58 13.48
N VAL A 130 -18.66 -22.55 12.99
CA VAL A 130 -18.35 -22.24 11.60
C VAL A 130 -18.65 -23.47 10.74
N ASP A 131 -19.65 -23.34 9.89
CA ASP A 131 -20.09 -24.32 8.91
C ASP A 131 -19.93 -23.79 7.47
N ALA A 132 -20.36 -24.57 6.47
CA ALA A 132 -20.28 -24.18 5.06
C ALA A 132 -21.03 -22.85 4.75
N GLN A 133 -22.07 -22.52 5.53
CA GLN A 133 -22.88 -21.32 5.35
C GLN A 133 -22.27 -20.10 6.06
N SER A 134 -21.32 -20.28 6.98
CA SER A 134 -20.69 -19.22 7.79
C SER A 134 -19.19 -19.06 7.54
N THR A 135 -18.71 -19.55 6.39
CA THR A 135 -17.33 -19.34 5.89
C THR A 135 -16.94 -17.86 5.82
N PHE A 136 -17.91 -16.96 5.63
CA PHE A 136 -17.72 -15.51 5.66
C PHE A 136 -17.10 -15.00 6.98
N ILE A 137 -17.30 -15.69 8.11
CA ILE A 137 -16.72 -15.31 9.42
C ILE A 137 -15.20 -15.48 9.38
N THR A 138 -14.72 -16.61 8.87
CA THR A 138 -13.28 -16.88 8.71
C THR A 138 -12.66 -15.91 7.69
N THR A 139 -13.38 -15.62 6.59
CA THR A 139 -12.94 -14.62 5.61
C THR A 139 -12.83 -13.25 6.25
N ALA A 140 -13.83 -12.80 7.00
CA ALA A 140 -13.81 -11.51 7.69
C ALA A 140 -12.65 -11.43 8.70
N GLN A 141 -12.44 -12.46 9.51
CA GLN A 141 -11.31 -12.50 10.45
C GLN A 141 -9.97 -12.40 9.73
N THR A 142 -9.79 -13.13 8.62
CA THR A 142 -8.57 -13.10 7.82
C THR A 142 -8.35 -11.72 7.20
N VAL A 143 -9.39 -11.14 6.59
CA VAL A 143 -9.33 -9.82 5.95
C VAL A 143 -9.02 -8.71 6.95
N VAL A 144 -9.68 -8.69 8.11
CA VAL A 144 -9.43 -7.68 9.15
C VAL A 144 -8.02 -7.85 9.72
N THR A 145 -7.56 -9.09 9.91
CA THR A 145 -6.17 -9.35 10.33
C THR A 145 -5.17 -8.84 9.29
N LEU A 146 -5.40 -9.10 8.00
CA LEU A 146 -4.56 -8.57 6.93
C LEU A 146 -4.60 -7.04 6.92
N HIS A 147 -5.76 -6.42 7.08
CA HIS A 147 -5.88 -4.97 7.18
C HIS A 147 -5.00 -4.40 8.29
N ILE A 148 -5.06 -4.97 9.51
CA ILE A 148 -4.16 -4.59 10.62
C ILE A 148 -2.69 -4.71 10.20
N VAL A 149 -2.30 -5.83 9.57
CA VAL A 149 -0.90 -6.04 9.13
C VAL A 149 -0.47 -4.96 8.14
N PHE A 150 -1.29 -4.62 7.14
CA PHE A 150 -1.00 -3.57 6.17
C PHE A 150 -0.88 -2.19 6.84
N VAL A 151 -1.78 -1.88 7.79
CA VAL A 151 -1.75 -0.62 8.55
C VAL A 151 -0.50 -0.55 9.43
N CYS A 152 -0.14 -1.63 10.12
CA CYS A 152 1.09 -1.73 10.91
C CYS A 152 2.35 -1.55 10.05
N ILE A 153 2.42 -2.20 8.89
CA ILE A 153 3.52 -2.00 7.93
C ILE A 153 3.58 -0.54 7.51
N THR A 154 2.44 0.10 7.26
CA THR A 154 2.37 1.51 6.89
C THR A 154 2.90 2.43 8.00
N VAL A 155 2.55 2.15 9.26
CA VAL A 155 3.08 2.86 10.44
C VAL A 155 4.59 2.70 10.54
N VAL A 156 5.11 1.48 10.42
CA VAL A 156 6.55 1.19 10.46
C VAL A 156 7.28 1.90 9.32
N LEU A 157 6.76 1.85 8.11
CA LEU A 157 7.31 2.56 6.96
C LEU A 157 7.30 4.08 7.21
N LEU A 158 6.21 4.66 7.70
CA LEU A 158 6.18 6.09 8.01
C LEU A 158 7.21 6.49 9.08
N ALA A 159 7.40 5.66 10.11
CA ALA A 159 8.41 5.88 11.14
C ALA A 159 9.84 5.75 10.60
N LEU A 160 10.07 4.82 9.67
CA LEU A 160 11.37 4.59 9.04
C LEU A 160 11.66 5.53 7.86
N LEU A 161 10.70 6.34 7.43
CA LEU A 161 10.82 7.31 6.34
C LEU A 161 12.10 8.16 6.39
N PRO A 162 12.49 8.79 7.52
CA PRO A 162 13.74 9.55 7.59
C PRO A 162 15.00 8.69 7.39
N VAL A 163 14.94 7.39 7.68
CA VAL A 163 16.07 6.45 7.57
C VAL A 163 16.18 5.93 6.14
N TYR A 164 15.13 5.28 5.63
CA TYR A 164 15.19 4.66 4.30
C TYR A 164 15.21 5.71 3.18
N SER A 165 14.64 6.91 3.37
CA SER A 165 14.77 7.99 2.39
C SER A 165 16.23 8.37 2.15
N LYS A 166 17.11 8.26 3.16
CA LYS A 166 18.55 8.51 3.00
C LYS A 166 19.24 7.36 2.27
N LEU A 167 18.84 6.12 2.55
CA LEU A 167 19.38 4.92 1.91
C LEU A 167 19.01 4.83 0.42
N ILE A 168 17.74 5.03 0.07
CA ILE A 168 17.27 4.97 -1.33
C ILE A 168 17.93 6.05 -2.19
N ARG A 169 18.22 7.23 -1.62
CA ARG A 169 18.93 8.30 -2.34
C ARG A 169 20.36 7.91 -2.75
N LYS A 170 21.02 7.02 -2.00
CA LYS A 170 22.38 6.53 -2.28
C LYS A 170 22.44 5.51 -3.42
N ILE A 171 21.31 4.93 -3.84
CA ILE A 171 21.30 3.97 -4.95
C ILE A 171 21.64 4.70 -6.25
N ASN A 172 22.71 4.25 -6.92
CA ASN A 172 23.12 4.81 -8.20
C ASN A 172 22.22 4.23 -9.31
N THR A 173 21.35 5.08 -9.87
CA THR A 173 20.43 4.70 -10.95
C THR A 173 20.82 5.37 -12.26
N SER A 174 22.05 5.89 -12.37
CA SER A 174 22.59 6.42 -13.61
C SER A 174 22.74 5.32 -14.64
N ILE A 175 22.43 5.64 -15.89
CA ILE A 175 22.73 4.78 -17.02
C ILE A 175 24.21 4.99 -17.32
N GLU A 176 25.03 3.94 -17.28
CA GLU A 176 26.22 3.92 -18.14
C GLU A 176 25.68 3.82 -19.57
N VAL A 177 25.77 4.93 -20.29
CA VAL A 177 25.42 4.96 -21.70
C VAL A 177 26.58 4.29 -22.42
N GLU A 178 26.52 2.96 -22.55
CA GLU A 178 27.36 2.27 -23.53
C GLU A 178 26.99 2.80 -24.92
N GLY A 179 27.91 3.58 -25.51
CA GLY A 179 27.95 3.89 -26.94
C GLY A 179 27.28 5.21 -27.34
N ASN A 180 27.96 6.32 -27.09
CA ASN A 180 27.93 7.46 -28.02
C ASN A 180 29.06 7.35 -29.06
N GLU A 181 29.49 6.13 -29.40
CA GLU A 181 30.59 5.86 -30.35
C GLU A 181 30.16 5.96 -31.83
N ASN A 182 28.92 6.36 -32.12
CA ASN A 182 28.43 6.58 -33.50
C ASN A 182 27.54 7.83 -33.58
N MET A 183 27.93 8.94 -32.95
CA MET A 183 27.61 10.24 -33.57
C MET A 183 28.62 10.42 -34.69
N ASP A 184 28.35 9.72 -35.80
CA ASP A 184 29.02 9.97 -37.06
C ASP A 184 28.81 11.47 -37.36
N VAL A 185 29.93 12.14 -37.55
CA VAL A 185 30.00 13.58 -37.77
C VAL A 185 29.14 13.88 -38.99
N ILE A 186 28.00 14.53 -38.80
CA ILE A 186 27.25 15.10 -39.93
C ILE A 186 28.12 16.25 -40.43
N ASP A 187 28.91 15.96 -41.46
CA ASP A 187 29.66 16.93 -42.24
C ASP A 187 28.65 17.82 -42.98
N VAL A 188 28.46 19.03 -42.47
CA VAL A 188 27.76 20.09 -43.20
C VAL A 188 28.85 20.78 -44.01
N SER A 189 29.19 20.20 -45.16
CA SER A 189 29.94 20.91 -46.18
C SER A 189 29.02 21.99 -46.75
N ASP A 190 29.38 23.24 -46.48
CA ASP A 190 28.76 24.45 -47.03
C ASP A 190 28.65 24.35 -48.56
N ASP A 191 27.42 24.30 -49.07
CA ASP A 191 27.12 24.64 -50.46
C ASP A 191 27.13 26.19 -50.55
N GLU A 192 28.31 26.77 -50.83
CA GLU A 192 28.45 28.17 -51.24
C GLU A 192 28.04 28.34 -52.72
N ASP A 193 27.12 29.27 -52.97
CA ASP A 193 26.79 29.85 -54.28
C ASP A 193 27.96 30.64 -54.90
#